data_AF-A0A7X8HZ40-F1
#
_entry.id   AF-A0A7X8HZ40-F1
#
_cell.length_a   1.000
_cell.length_b   1.000
_cell.length_c   1.000
_cell.angle_alpha   90.00
_cell.angle_beta   90.00
_cell.angle_gamma   90.00
#
_symmetry.space_group_name_H-M   'P 1'
#
loop_
_entity.id
_entity.type
_entity.pdbx_description
1 polymer ?
#
loop_
_entity_poly.entity_id
_entity_poly.type
_entity_poly.pdbx_seq_one_letter_code
_entity_poly.pdbx_strand_id
1 'polypeptide(L)' 'MAITRVWRAAIDRVLAYPSSFTVAEEWQSTLATLAEGSQTTLGAYHRTWK' A
#
# COMPACT_ATOMS: atom_id res chain seq x y z
N MET A 1 10.78 4.32 -2.25
CA MET A 1 11.11 3.49 -1.06
C MET A 1 10.34 3.97 0.19
N ALA A 2 9.03 4.22 0.11
CA ALA A 2 8.23 4.70 1.26
C ALA A 2 7.43 3.56 1.93
N ILE A 3 6.86 2.65 1.13
CA ILE A 3 6.12 1.45 1.60
C ILE A 3 6.93 0.60 2.58
N THR A 4 8.16 0.26 2.20
CA THR A 4 9.01 -0.65 3.00
C THR A 4 9.34 -0.07 4.37
N ARG A 5 9.40 1.26 4.50
CA ARG A 5 9.56 1.96 5.79
C ARG A 5 8.27 1.95 6.61
N VAL A 6 7.12 2.25 6.00
CA VAL A 6 5.81 2.19 6.67
C VAL A 6 5.52 0.80 7.21
N TRP A 7 5.79 -0.24 6.41
CA TRP A 7 5.63 -1.63 6.81
C TRP A 7 6.57 -2.03 7.93
N ARG A 8 7.84 -1.61 7.87
CA ARG A 8 8.80 -1.87 8.96
C ARG A 8 8.31 -1.24 10.27
N ALA A 9 7.90 0.02 10.23
CA ALA A 9 7.39 0.73 11.41
C ALA A 9 6.12 0.09 11.99
N ALA A 10 5.21 -0.40 11.14
CA ALA A 10 4.02 -1.11 11.59
C ALA A 10 4.37 -2.44 12.29
N ILE A 11 5.27 -3.23 11.71
CA ILE A 11 5.73 -4.50 12.30
C ILE A 11 6.45 -4.25 13.63
N ASP A 12 7.37 -3.28 13.66
CA ASP A 12 8.12 -2.94 14.88
C ASP A 12 7.17 -2.49 16.01
N ARG A 13 6.09 -1.77 15.68
CA ARG A 13 5.07 -1.33 16.65
C ARG A 13 4.23 -2.49 17.20
N VAL A 14 3.87 -3.47 16.37
CA VAL A 14 3.17 -4.69 16.82
C VAL A 14 4.08 -5.53 17.71
N LEU A 15 5.36 -5.67 17.35
CA LEU A 15 6.33 -6.43 18.15
C LEU A 15 6.60 -5.78 19.50
N ALA A 16 6.65 -4.46 19.57
CA ALA A 16 6.87 -3.72 20.80
C ALA A 16 5.63 -3.65 21.72
N TYR A 17 4.43 -3.48 21.14
CA TYR A 17 3.20 -3.27 21.89
C TYR A 17 2.00 -3.99 21.25
N PRO A 18 1.98 -5.35 21.28
CA PRO A 18 0.95 -6.12 20.58
C PRO A 18 -0.47 -5.88 21.11
N SER A 19 -0.62 -5.66 22.42
CA SER A 19 -1.92 -5.42 23.07
C SER A 19 -2.47 -4.01 22.90
N SER A 20 -1.68 -3.06 22.36
CA SER A 20 -2.08 -1.66 22.15
C SER A 20 -1.76 -1.19 20.75
N PHE A 21 -1.65 -2.13 19.80
CA PHE A 21 -1.40 -1.79 18.43
C PHE A 21 -2.52 -0.92 17.88
N THR A 22 -2.13 0.22 17.33
CA THR A 22 -3.02 1.14 16.62
C THR A 22 -2.33 1.61 15.35
N VAL A 23 -3.12 1.74 14.28
CA VAL A 23 -2.63 2.18 12.98
C VAL A 23 -2.40 3.69 13.05
N ALA A 24 -1.17 4.12 12.76
CA ALA A 24 -0.86 5.54 12.71
C ALA A 24 -1.46 6.19 11.45
N GLU A 25 -2.04 7.38 11.61
CA GLU A 25 -2.68 8.13 10.52
C GLU A 25 -1.68 8.50 9.40
N GLU A 26 -0.42 8.76 9.77
CA GLU A 26 0.69 9.00 8.85
C GLU A 26 0.95 7.83 7.88
N TRP A 27 0.74 6.59 8.35
CA TRP A 27 0.88 5.39 7.52
C TRP A 27 -0.27 5.31 6.51
N GLN A 28 -1.49 5.61 6.94
CA GLN A 28 -2.64 5.66 6.04
C GLN A 28 -2.48 6.73 4.97
N SER A 29 -2.03 7.93 5.33
CA SER A 29 -1.76 9.00 4.37
C SER A 29 -0.70 8.60 3.34
N THR A 30 0.42 8.02 3.81
CA THR A 30 1.51 7.57 2.94
C THR A 30 1.08 6.44 1.99
N LEU A 31 0.27 5.50 2.49
CA LEU A 31 -0.27 4.40 1.70
C LEU A 31 -1.34 4.89 0.71
N ALA A 32 -2.16 5.87 1.08
CA ALA A 32 -3.19 6.46 0.23
C ALA A 32 -2.59 7.21 -0.96
N THR A 33 -1.55 8.03 -0.75
CA THR A 33 -0.82 8.70 -1.83
C THR A 33 -0.22 7.72 -2.85
N LEU A 34 0.02 6.48 -2.44
CA LEU A 34 0.56 5.44 -3.31
C LEU A 34 -0.51 4.52 -3.91
N ALA A 35 -1.71 4.50 -3.32
CA ALA A 35 -2.88 3.81 -3.87
C ALA A 35 -3.48 4.57 -5.06
N GLU A 36 -3.19 5.87 -5.19
CA GLU A 36 -3.43 6.67 -6.40
C GLU A 36 -2.51 6.24 -7.55
N GLY A 37 -2.85 5.10 -8.16
CA GLY A 37 -2.46 4.84 -9.55
C GLY A 37 -1.46 3.70 -9.75
N SER A 38 -1.99 2.55 -10.12
CA SER A 38 -1.66 1.95 -11.43
C SER A 38 -2.73 0.94 -11.81
N GLN A 39 -3.98 1.40 -11.96
CA GLN A 39 -4.91 0.67 -12.81
C GLN A 39 -4.57 1.04 -14.25
N THR A 40 -3.56 0.39 -14.82
CA THR A 40 -3.46 0.29 -16.27
C THR A 40 -4.64 -0.59 -16.68
N THR A 41 -5.74 0.03 -17.03
CA THR A 41 -6.68 -0.62 -17.93
C THR A 41 -5.88 -0.87 -19.20
N LEU A 42 -5.38 -2.10 -19.36
CA LEU A 42 -5.02 -2.62 -20.67
C LEU A 42 -6.30 -2.51 -21.47
N GLY A 43 -6.47 -1.37 -22.16
CA GLY A 43 -7.60 -1.08 -23.02
C GLY A 43 -7.82 -2.32 -23.86
N ALA A 44 -9.07 -2.81 -23.85
CA ALA A 44 -9.51 -4.07 -24.42
C ALA A 44 -8.54 -4.55 -25.49
N TYR A 45 -7.88 -5.66 -25.20
CA TYR A 45 -7.01 -6.35 -26.14
C TYR A 45 -7.90 -6.82 -27.30
N HIS A 46 -8.27 -5.88 -28.17
CA HIS A 46 -9.07 -6.08 -29.37
C HIS A 46 -8.12 -6.63 -30.42
N ARG A 47 -7.64 -7.86 -30.18
CA ARG A 47 -7.14 -8.69 -31.26
C ARG A 47 -8.36 -9.34 -31.90
N THR A 48 -8.89 -8.69 -32.93
CA THR A 48 -9.56 -9.42 -34.01
C THR A 48 -8.46 -10.22 -34.69
N TRP A 49 -8.32 -11.48 -34.32
CA TRP A 49 -7.50 -12.41 -35.09
C TRP A 49 -8.17 -12.55 -36.47
N LYS A 50 -7.40 -12.27 -37.52
CA LYS A 50 -7.60 -12.89 -38.83
C LYS A 50 -6.62 -14.04 -38.95
#